data_AF-A1XZT1-F1
#
_entry.id   AF-A1XZT1-F1
#
_cell.length_a   1.000
_cell.length_b   1.000
_cell.length_c   1.000
_cell.angle_alpha   90.00
_cell.angle_beta   90.00
_cell.angle_gamma   90.00
#
_symmetry.space_group_name_H-M   'P 1'
#
loop_
_entity.id
_entity.type
_entity.pdbx_description
1 polymer ?
#
loop_
_entity_poly.entity_id
_entity_poly.type
_entity_poly.pdbx_seq_one_letter_code
_entity_poly.pdbx_strand_id
1 'polypeptide(L)'
;AKFGTAFKAVNNSLNVNFGAISEGKMQEEVISFKQIYYNVNVNEPTRPSRFFGKAVTKEQLQALGVNAENPPAYISSVAYGRQVYLKLSTNSHSTKVKAAFDAAVSGKSVSGDVELTNIIKNSSFKAVIYGGSAKDEVQIIDGNLGDLRDILKKGATFNRETPGVPIAYTTNFLKDNELAVIKNNSEYIETTSKAYTDGKINIDHSGGYVAQFNISWDEINYDPEGNEIVQHKNWSENNKSKLAHFTSSIYLPGNARNINVYAKECTGLAWEWWRTV
;
A
#
# COMPACT_ATOMS: atom_id res chain seq x y z
N ALA A 1 -10.18 12.58 2.49
CA ALA A 1 -10.03 12.78 3.95
C ALA A 1 -8.58 12.97 4.41
N LYS A 2 -7.63 12.09 4.05
CA LYS A 2 -6.27 12.09 4.63
C LYS A 2 -5.37 13.27 4.23
N PHE A 3 -5.35 13.65 2.96
CA PHE A 3 -4.42 14.65 2.40
C PHE A 3 -5.08 16.01 2.07
N GLY A 4 -6.31 16.23 2.55
CA GLY A 4 -7.11 17.41 2.19
C GLY A 4 -7.58 17.42 0.73
N THR A 5 -8.24 18.51 0.33
CA THR A 5 -8.76 18.69 -1.04
C THR A 5 -7.67 18.91 -2.07
N ALA A 6 -6.50 19.44 -1.66
CA ALA A 6 -5.33 19.64 -2.49
C ALA A 6 -4.83 18.35 -3.15
N PHE A 7 -5.14 17.18 -2.58
CA PHE A 7 -4.82 15.89 -3.19
C PHE A 7 -5.38 15.74 -4.60
N LYS A 8 -6.53 16.33 -4.94
CA LYS A 8 -7.08 16.28 -6.31
C LYS A 8 -6.11 16.87 -7.33
N ALA A 9 -5.50 18.01 -7.02
CA ALA A 9 -4.53 18.66 -7.91
C ALA A 9 -3.26 17.82 -8.05
N VAL A 10 -2.77 17.24 -6.95
CA VAL A 10 -1.60 16.36 -6.95
C VAL A 10 -1.88 15.06 -7.72
N ASN A 11 -3.08 14.50 -7.59
CA ASN A 11 -3.46 13.23 -8.22
C ASN A 11 -3.57 13.34 -9.74
N ASN A 12 -3.76 14.54 -10.30
CA ASN A 12 -3.66 14.76 -11.75
C ASN A 12 -2.25 14.44 -12.30
N SER A 13 -1.23 14.50 -11.43
CA SER A 13 0.16 14.14 -11.78
C SER A 13 0.56 12.76 -11.26
N LEU A 14 0.10 12.33 -10.08
CA LEU A 14 0.41 10.99 -9.56
C LEU A 14 -0.33 9.89 -10.31
N ASN A 15 -1.56 10.16 -10.73
CA ASN A 15 -2.45 9.23 -11.42
C ASN A 15 -2.57 7.90 -10.66
N VAL A 16 -3.10 7.97 -9.43
CA VAL A 16 -3.41 6.77 -8.64
C VAL A 16 -4.46 5.94 -9.37
N ASN A 17 -4.20 4.64 -9.52
CA ASN A 17 -5.04 3.75 -10.30
C ASN A 17 -6.07 3.05 -9.40
N PHE A 18 -7.06 3.82 -8.94
CA PHE A 18 -8.13 3.30 -8.07
C PHE A 18 -8.88 2.10 -8.65
N GLY A 19 -9.04 2.03 -9.98
CA GLY A 19 -9.67 0.89 -10.65
C GLY A 19 -8.88 -0.40 -10.49
N ALA A 20 -7.59 -0.39 -10.81
CA ALA A 20 -6.74 -1.58 -10.66
C ALA A 20 -6.54 -2.01 -9.20
N ILE A 21 -6.53 -1.06 -8.25
CA ILE A 21 -6.52 -1.35 -6.82
C ILE A 21 -7.83 -2.04 -6.40
N SER A 22 -8.97 -1.52 -6.84
CA SER A 22 -10.29 -2.12 -6.53
C SER A 22 -10.45 -3.52 -7.11
N GLU A 23 -9.84 -3.80 -8.26
CA GLU A 23 -9.80 -5.13 -8.89
C GLU A 23 -8.73 -6.05 -8.27
N GLY A 24 -7.97 -5.58 -7.29
CA GLY A 24 -6.92 -6.34 -6.61
C GLY A 24 -5.69 -6.63 -7.45
N LYS A 25 -5.52 -5.98 -8.62
CA LYS A 25 -4.43 -6.20 -9.59
C LYS A 25 -3.11 -5.53 -9.22
N MET A 26 -3.16 -4.53 -8.34
CA MET A 26 -1.99 -3.84 -7.83
C MET A 26 -2.25 -3.27 -6.44
N GLN A 27 -1.17 -2.96 -5.73
CA GLN A 27 -1.18 -2.22 -4.48
C GLN A 27 -0.43 -0.91 -4.68
N GLU A 28 -1.05 0.21 -4.27
CA GLU A 28 -0.40 1.52 -4.28
C GLU A 28 -0.45 2.18 -2.90
N GLU A 29 0.61 2.88 -2.52
CA GLU A 29 0.66 3.72 -1.32
C GLU A 29 0.94 5.18 -1.71
N VAL A 30 0.16 6.10 -1.16
CA VAL A 30 0.39 7.53 -1.32
C VAL A 30 1.01 8.10 -0.06
N ILE A 31 2.12 8.81 -0.21
CA ILE A 31 2.84 9.43 0.90
C ILE A 31 2.93 10.93 0.66
N SER A 32 2.77 11.72 1.71
CA SER A 32 3.08 13.15 1.70
C SER A 32 4.21 13.42 2.68
N PHE A 33 5.36 13.81 2.16
CA PHE A 33 6.57 14.09 2.91
C PHE A 33 6.86 15.59 2.91
N LYS A 34 6.78 16.22 4.08
CA LYS A 34 7.01 17.67 4.27
C LYS A 34 8.35 17.89 4.95
N GLN A 35 9.23 18.64 4.30
CA GLN A 35 10.49 19.14 4.84
C GLN A 35 10.30 20.62 5.14
N ILE A 36 9.99 20.94 6.41
CA ILE A 36 9.76 22.31 6.85
C ILE A 36 11.12 22.93 7.19
N TYR A 37 11.46 24.03 6.53
CA TYR A 37 12.69 24.77 6.81
C TYR A 37 12.49 25.81 7.91
N TYR A 38 11.39 26.56 7.84
CA TYR A 38 11.02 27.57 8.81
C TYR A 38 9.51 27.83 8.81
N ASN A 39 9.03 28.48 9.87
CA ASN A 39 7.65 28.94 9.99
C ASN A 39 7.64 30.46 10.17
N VAL A 40 6.68 31.13 9.55
CA VAL A 40 6.42 32.57 9.75
C VAL A 40 5.09 32.70 10.46
N ASN A 41 5.11 33.31 11.64
CA ASN A 41 3.96 33.42 12.53
C ASN A 41 3.48 34.86 12.61
N VAL A 42 2.17 35.04 12.75
CA VAL A 42 1.53 36.33 13.02
C VAL A 42 1.21 36.43 14.50
N ASN A 43 1.44 37.59 15.09
CA ASN A 43 1.07 37.83 16.47
C ASN A 43 -0.46 37.79 16.64
N GLU A 44 -0.93 37.17 17.70
CA GLU A 44 -2.36 37.13 18.01
C GLU A 44 -2.86 38.53 18.37
N PRO A 45 -3.97 38.99 17.76
CA PRO A 45 -4.52 40.30 18.07
C PRO A 45 -5.24 40.26 19.42
N THR A 46 -5.00 41.27 20.26
CA THR A 46 -5.72 41.42 21.54
C THR A 46 -7.19 41.80 21.38
N ARG A 47 -7.60 42.18 20.17
CA ARG A 47 -9.00 42.42 19.78
C ARG A 47 -9.18 42.17 18.28
N PRO A 48 -10.34 41.64 17.83
CA PRO A 48 -10.60 41.34 16.43
C PRO A 48 -10.35 42.52 15.46
N SER A 49 -10.62 43.76 15.91
CA SER A 49 -10.48 44.96 15.08
C SER A 49 -9.04 45.31 14.69
N ARG A 50 -8.02 44.72 15.35
CA ARG A 50 -6.60 45.07 15.13
C ARG A 50 -6.06 44.75 13.74
N PHE A 51 -6.65 43.79 13.04
CA PHE A 51 -6.22 43.44 11.67
C PHE A 51 -6.92 44.26 10.58
N PHE A 52 -7.90 45.10 10.93
CA PHE A 52 -8.59 45.93 9.97
C PHE A 52 -8.05 47.37 9.98
N GLY A 53 -8.06 48.01 8.80
CA GLY A 53 -7.79 49.43 8.68
C GLY A 53 -8.86 50.26 9.40
N LYS A 54 -8.50 51.47 9.86
CA LYS A 54 -9.40 52.33 10.67
C LYS A 54 -10.72 52.72 9.98
N ALA A 55 -10.75 52.68 8.65
CA ALA A 55 -11.93 53.02 7.85
C ALA A 55 -12.87 51.83 7.61
N VAL A 56 -12.49 50.62 8.03
CA VAL A 56 -13.31 49.42 7.84
C VAL A 56 -14.46 49.41 8.84
N THR A 57 -15.69 49.29 8.34
CA THR A 57 -16.89 49.21 9.18
C THR A 57 -17.45 47.80 9.24
N LYS A 58 -18.31 47.55 10.23
CA LYS A 58 -18.99 46.25 10.39
C LYS A 58 -19.87 45.93 9.17
N GLU A 59 -20.56 46.94 8.64
CA GLU A 59 -21.48 46.83 7.51
C GLU A 59 -20.73 46.37 6.24
N GLN A 60 -19.49 46.86 6.05
CA GLN A 60 -18.63 46.41 4.95
C GLN A 60 -18.25 44.93 5.10
N LEU A 61 -17.90 44.48 6.30
CA LEU A 61 -17.58 43.07 6.55
C LEU A 61 -18.81 42.17 6.34
N GLN A 62 -19.99 42.61 6.80
CA GLN A 62 -21.24 41.89 6.58
C GLN A 62 -21.60 41.81 5.09
N ALA A 63 -21.41 42.90 4.34
CA ALA A 63 -21.62 42.93 2.89
C ALA A 63 -20.65 41.99 2.13
N LEU A 64 -19.46 41.76 2.69
CA LEU A 64 -18.48 40.77 2.21
C LEU A 64 -18.79 39.33 2.66
N GLY A 65 -19.89 39.11 3.40
CA GLY A 65 -20.35 37.79 3.82
C GLY A 65 -19.79 37.31 5.15
N VAL A 66 -19.16 38.18 5.95
CA VAL A 66 -18.69 37.82 7.30
C VAL A 66 -19.88 37.72 8.26
N ASN A 67 -20.19 36.51 8.69
CA ASN A 67 -21.34 36.19 9.56
C ASN A 67 -21.06 34.94 10.42
N ALA A 68 -22.08 34.42 11.11
CA ALA A 68 -21.91 33.26 11.99
C ALA A 68 -21.68 31.96 11.21
N GLU A 69 -22.22 31.86 10.01
CA GLU A 69 -22.07 30.74 9.08
C GLU A 69 -20.71 30.77 8.36
N ASN A 70 -20.13 31.98 8.21
CA ASN A 70 -18.81 32.23 7.64
C ASN A 70 -17.96 33.09 8.59
N PRO A 71 -17.52 32.52 9.74
CA PRO A 71 -16.74 33.26 10.71
C PRO A 71 -15.39 33.73 10.13
N PRO A 72 -14.93 34.95 10.44
CA PRO A 72 -13.63 35.40 9.99
C PRO A 72 -12.51 34.66 10.73
N ALA A 73 -11.50 34.25 9.98
CA ALA A 73 -10.28 33.64 10.49
C ALA A 73 -9.06 34.31 9.86
N TYR A 74 -7.90 34.16 10.48
CA TYR A 74 -6.63 34.65 9.95
C TYR A 74 -5.59 33.52 9.94
N ILE A 75 -4.62 33.63 9.04
CA ILE A 75 -3.49 32.69 8.99
C ILE A 75 -2.54 33.05 10.13
N SER A 76 -2.45 32.17 11.13
CA SER A 76 -1.63 32.38 12.33
C SER A 76 -0.17 31.93 12.12
N SER A 77 0.05 30.92 11.27
CA SER A 77 1.39 30.45 10.90
C SER A 77 1.41 29.86 9.49
N VAL A 78 2.49 30.11 8.75
CA VAL A 78 2.78 29.49 7.45
C VAL A 78 4.10 28.73 7.53
N ALA A 79 4.07 27.45 7.17
CA ALA A 79 5.25 26.60 7.05
C ALA A 79 5.82 26.68 5.64
N TYR A 80 7.09 27.07 5.54
CA TYR A 80 7.83 27.15 4.28
C TYR A 80 8.82 26.00 4.19
N GLY A 81 8.92 25.41 3.00
CA GLY A 81 9.91 24.39 2.74
C GLY A 81 9.66 23.63 1.45
N ARG A 82 9.94 22.34 1.48
CA ARG A 82 9.79 21.42 0.36
C ARG A 82 8.75 20.35 0.69
N GLN A 83 7.90 20.03 -0.27
CA GLN A 83 6.91 18.96 -0.12
C GLN A 83 7.02 17.97 -1.27
N VAL A 84 7.14 16.69 -0.93
CA VAL A 84 7.18 15.58 -1.88
C VAL A 84 5.94 14.74 -1.68
N TYR A 85 5.14 14.60 -2.73
CA TYR A 85 4.12 13.56 -2.79
C TYR A 85 4.67 12.37 -3.54
N LEU A 86 4.50 11.19 -2.98
CA LEU A 86 4.92 9.93 -3.58
C LEU A 86 3.70 9.07 -3.85
N LYS A 87 3.77 8.33 -4.96
CA LYS A 87 2.96 7.15 -5.22
C LYS A 87 3.92 5.98 -5.36
N LEU A 88 3.81 4.98 -4.49
CA LEU A 88 4.54 3.73 -4.55
C LEU A 88 3.60 2.69 -5.15
N SER A 89 4.04 1.90 -6.12
CA SER A 89 3.15 0.97 -6.85
C SER A 89 3.83 -0.39 -7.06
N THR A 90 3.06 -1.47 -6.90
CA THR A 90 3.50 -2.84 -7.20
C THR A 90 2.35 -3.72 -7.67
N ASN A 91 2.65 -4.73 -8.49
CA ASN A 91 1.72 -5.80 -8.85
C ASN A 91 1.82 -7.01 -7.89
N SER A 92 2.62 -6.91 -6.83
CA SER A 92 2.67 -7.96 -5.80
C SER A 92 1.33 -8.09 -5.07
N HIS A 93 0.90 -9.33 -4.87
CA HIS A 93 -0.26 -9.69 -4.04
C HIS A 93 0.15 -10.13 -2.63
N SER A 94 1.39 -9.84 -2.21
CA SER A 94 1.85 -10.14 -0.86
C SER A 94 1.19 -9.20 0.15
N THR A 95 0.91 -9.71 1.35
CA THR A 95 0.46 -8.91 2.48
C THR A 95 1.59 -8.10 3.11
N LYS A 96 2.85 -8.33 2.71
CA LYS A 96 4.03 -7.61 3.21
C LYS A 96 4.36 -6.32 2.43
N VAL A 97 3.55 -5.94 1.44
CA VAL A 97 3.81 -4.76 0.60
C VAL A 97 3.97 -3.49 1.43
N LYS A 98 3.09 -3.26 2.41
CA LYS A 98 3.19 -2.11 3.32
C LYS A 98 4.53 -2.06 4.06
N ALA A 99 4.96 -3.19 4.61
CA ALA A 99 6.22 -3.30 5.34
C ALA A 99 7.44 -3.07 4.41
N ALA A 100 7.37 -3.55 3.17
CA ALA A 100 8.39 -3.34 2.15
C ALA A 100 8.50 -1.85 1.77
N PHE A 101 7.37 -1.18 1.58
CA PHE A 101 7.32 0.26 1.32
C PHE A 101 7.85 1.08 2.50
N ASP A 102 7.45 0.75 3.73
CA ASP A 102 7.97 1.40 4.94
C ASP A 102 9.48 1.24 5.09
N ALA A 103 10.02 0.07 4.77
CA ALA A 103 11.45 -0.16 4.78
C ALA A 103 12.17 0.67 3.70
N ALA A 104 11.62 0.74 2.49
CA ALA A 104 12.16 1.58 1.41
C ALA A 104 12.13 3.08 1.77
N VAL A 105 11.09 3.56 2.48
CA VAL A 105 10.88 4.95 2.90
C VAL A 105 11.57 5.32 4.21
N SER A 106 11.95 4.36 5.06
CA SER A 106 12.82 4.58 6.23
C SER A 106 14.30 4.33 5.98
N GLY A 107 14.66 3.51 4.99
CA GLY A 107 16.05 3.13 4.68
C GLY A 107 16.56 2.01 5.57
N LYS A 108 15.64 1.34 6.28
CA LYS A 108 15.95 0.16 7.06
C LYS A 108 16.39 -0.96 6.13
N SER A 109 17.49 -1.63 6.46
CA SER A 109 17.96 -2.77 5.68
C SER A 109 16.93 -3.92 5.73
N VAL A 110 16.65 -4.50 4.56
CA VAL A 110 15.78 -5.67 4.37
C VAL A 110 16.56 -6.87 3.82
N SER A 111 17.89 -6.80 3.77
CA SER A 111 18.73 -7.80 3.08
C SER A 111 18.60 -9.24 3.61
N GLY A 112 18.01 -9.42 4.80
CA GLY A 112 17.70 -10.74 5.38
C GLY A 112 16.29 -11.27 5.08
N ASP A 113 15.39 -10.45 4.53
CA ASP A 113 14.04 -10.86 4.11
C ASP A 113 13.95 -10.80 2.57
N VAL A 114 14.05 -11.97 1.95
CA VAL A 114 14.02 -12.15 0.48
C VAL A 114 12.68 -11.69 -0.09
N GLU A 115 11.57 -11.85 0.64
CA GLU A 115 10.25 -11.45 0.17
C GLU A 115 10.14 -9.93 0.11
N LEU A 116 10.54 -9.22 1.17
CA LEU A 116 10.57 -7.75 1.18
C LEU A 116 11.50 -7.20 0.10
N THR A 117 12.67 -7.81 -0.06
CA THR A 117 13.64 -7.44 -1.10
C THR A 117 13.04 -7.61 -2.50
N ASN A 118 12.34 -8.71 -2.76
CA ASN A 118 11.66 -8.95 -4.02
C ASN A 118 10.52 -7.97 -4.28
N ILE A 119 9.74 -7.62 -3.25
CA ILE A 119 8.69 -6.60 -3.39
C ILE A 119 9.33 -5.27 -3.79
N ILE A 120 10.34 -4.78 -3.06
CA ILE A 120 11.00 -3.50 -3.34
C ILE A 120 11.59 -3.48 -4.75
N LYS A 121 12.24 -4.55 -5.18
CA LYS A 121 12.85 -4.66 -6.51
C LYS A 121 11.81 -4.61 -7.64
N ASN A 122 10.61 -5.15 -7.41
CA ASN A 122 9.50 -5.17 -8.39
C ASN A 122 8.46 -4.08 -8.12
N SER A 123 8.89 -2.99 -7.48
CA SER A 123 8.04 -1.83 -7.18
C SER A 123 8.62 -0.57 -7.82
N SER A 124 7.73 0.34 -8.21
CA SER A 124 8.09 1.65 -8.73
C SER A 124 7.61 2.77 -7.81
N PHE A 125 8.14 3.97 -8.00
CA PHE A 125 7.58 5.17 -7.41
C PHE A 125 7.38 6.26 -8.47
N LYS A 126 6.44 7.15 -8.18
CA LYS A 126 6.28 8.45 -8.82
C LYS A 126 6.30 9.53 -7.77
N ALA A 127 7.09 10.57 -7.98
CA ALA A 127 7.25 11.70 -7.06
C ALA A 127 6.80 13.01 -7.73
N VAL A 128 6.02 13.81 -7.01
CA VAL A 128 5.67 15.19 -7.35
C VAL A 128 6.23 16.10 -6.27
N ILE A 129 7.14 16.99 -6.65
CA ILE A 129 7.94 17.79 -5.71
C ILE A 129 7.61 19.27 -5.89
N TYR A 130 7.23 19.92 -4.79
CA TYR A 130 7.03 21.36 -4.67
C TYR A 130 8.15 21.98 -3.81
N GLY A 131 8.66 23.14 -4.21
CA GLY A 131 9.75 23.83 -3.49
C GLY A 131 11.11 23.15 -3.62
N GLY A 132 11.32 22.38 -4.70
CA GLY A 132 12.55 21.63 -4.98
C GLY A 132 13.60 22.36 -5.85
N SER A 133 13.30 23.58 -6.30
CA SER A 133 14.21 24.42 -7.10
C SER A 133 14.07 25.89 -6.74
N ALA A 134 14.98 26.72 -7.26
CA ALA A 134 14.99 28.18 -7.07
C ALA A 134 13.83 28.89 -7.79
N LYS A 135 13.18 28.21 -8.73
CA LYS A 135 12.01 28.67 -9.49
C LYS A 135 10.79 27.90 -8.99
N ASP A 136 9.58 28.43 -9.15
CA ASP A 136 8.32 27.76 -8.75
C ASP A 136 7.98 26.53 -9.64
N GLU A 137 8.99 25.78 -10.06
CA GLU A 137 8.89 24.64 -10.95
C GLU A 137 8.54 23.37 -10.16
N VAL A 138 7.48 22.70 -10.62
CA VAL A 138 7.06 21.39 -10.09
C VAL A 138 7.88 20.31 -10.77
N GLN A 139 8.60 19.50 -10.00
CA GLN A 139 9.36 18.37 -10.54
C GLN A 139 8.52 17.09 -10.44
N ILE A 140 8.46 16.34 -11.53
CA ILE A 140 7.85 15.01 -11.59
C ILE A 140 8.95 14.01 -11.91
N ILE A 141 9.08 12.98 -11.08
CA ILE A 141 10.12 11.94 -11.22
C ILE A 141 9.46 10.58 -11.12
N ASP A 142 9.71 9.72 -12.10
CA ASP A 142 9.34 8.31 -12.08
C ASP A 142 10.61 7.47 -11.91
N GLY A 143 10.54 6.39 -11.13
CA GLY A 143 11.72 5.56 -10.87
C GLY A 143 11.42 4.25 -10.15
N ASN A 144 12.47 3.48 -9.86
CA ASN A 144 12.37 2.24 -9.11
C ASN A 144 12.43 2.51 -7.60
N LEU A 145 11.75 1.69 -6.80
CA LEU A 145 11.64 1.95 -5.36
C LEU A 145 13.00 1.97 -4.63
N GLY A 146 14.02 1.28 -5.17
CA GLY A 146 15.39 1.31 -4.64
C GLY A 146 16.05 2.70 -4.69
N ASP A 147 15.68 3.54 -5.65
CA ASP A 147 16.29 4.87 -5.87
C ASP A 147 15.56 5.98 -5.08
N LEU A 148 14.45 5.64 -4.43
CA LEU A 148 13.59 6.61 -3.73
C LEU A 148 14.35 7.44 -2.67
N ARG A 149 15.35 6.81 -2.04
CA ARG A 149 16.18 7.41 -1.00
C ARG A 149 16.89 8.68 -1.45
N ASP A 150 17.36 8.71 -2.69
CA ASP A 150 18.14 9.84 -3.18
C ASP A 150 17.25 11.06 -3.41
N ILE A 151 15.99 10.83 -3.81
CA ILE A 151 14.96 11.88 -3.93
C ILE A 151 14.56 12.46 -2.57
N LEU A 152 14.50 11.62 -1.54
CA LEU A 152 14.14 12.04 -0.18
C LEU A 152 15.29 12.78 0.53
N LYS A 153 16.55 12.36 0.29
CA LYS A 153 17.74 13.03 0.84
C LYS A 153 17.95 14.42 0.22
N LYS A 154 17.66 14.59 -1.07
CA LYS A 154 17.77 15.89 -1.74
C LYS A 154 16.79 16.90 -1.11
N GLY A 155 17.29 18.07 -0.71
CA GLY A 155 16.48 19.11 -0.09
C GLY A 155 16.18 18.89 1.40
N ALA A 156 16.87 17.96 2.07
CA ALA A 156 16.74 17.80 3.53
C ALA A 156 17.32 19.00 4.31
N THR A 157 18.19 19.80 3.70
CA THR A 157 18.84 20.96 4.32
C THR A 157 18.48 22.22 3.55
N PHE A 158 18.05 23.24 4.29
CA PHE A 158 17.82 24.58 3.77
C PHE A 158 19.11 25.18 3.18
N ASN A 159 18.99 25.85 2.03
CA ASN A 159 20.02 26.70 1.46
C ASN A 159 19.37 27.90 0.76
N ARG A 160 20.18 28.91 0.44
CA ARG A 160 19.70 30.18 -0.12
C ARG A 160 19.14 30.02 -1.53
N GLU A 161 19.64 29.03 -2.27
CA GLU A 161 19.24 28.72 -3.64
C GLU A 161 17.88 28.01 -3.70
N THR A 162 17.47 27.34 -2.62
CA THR A 162 16.17 26.66 -2.48
C THR A 162 15.48 27.13 -1.19
N PRO A 163 14.95 28.37 -1.17
CA PRO A 163 14.39 28.96 0.05
C PRO A 163 13.12 28.27 0.55
N GLY A 164 12.47 27.47 -0.31
CA GLY A 164 11.23 26.78 -0.03
C GLY A 164 10.00 27.61 -0.39
N VAL A 165 8.86 26.93 -0.49
CA VAL A 165 7.55 27.51 -0.81
C VAL A 165 6.57 27.26 0.35
N PRO A 166 5.43 27.98 0.45
CA PRO A 166 4.38 27.64 1.41
C PRO A 166 3.85 26.22 1.16
N ILE A 167 3.92 25.35 2.17
CA ILE A 167 3.49 23.93 2.08
C ILE A 167 2.45 23.54 3.13
N ALA A 168 2.27 24.38 4.15
CA ALA A 168 1.20 24.24 5.13
C ALA A 168 0.92 25.60 5.76
N TYR A 169 -0.28 25.76 6.31
CA TYR A 169 -0.61 26.89 7.16
C TYR A 169 -1.59 26.45 8.24
N THR A 170 -1.65 27.23 9.30
CA THR A 170 -2.66 27.12 10.37
C THR A 170 -3.47 28.40 10.41
N THR A 171 -4.74 28.27 10.79
CA THR A 171 -5.67 29.39 10.88
C THR A 171 -6.30 29.42 12.24
N ASN A 172 -6.46 30.62 12.81
CA ASN A 172 -7.19 30.82 14.04
C ASN A 172 -8.43 31.67 13.75
N PHE A 173 -9.53 31.42 14.49
CA PHE A 173 -10.71 32.26 14.42
C PHE A 173 -10.40 33.64 15.00
N LEU A 174 -10.83 34.69 14.31
CA LEU A 174 -10.51 36.06 14.72
C LEU A 174 -11.23 36.48 16.00
N LYS A 175 -12.30 35.78 16.38
CA LYS A 175 -13.15 36.07 17.55
C LYS A 175 -12.39 35.89 18.87
N ASP A 176 -11.67 34.79 18.98
CA ASP A 176 -11.10 34.26 20.23
C ASP A 176 -9.66 33.75 20.06
N ASN A 177 -9.09 33.86 18.86
CA ASN A 177 -7.77 33.33 18.50
C ASN A 177 -7.67 31.80 18.63
N GLU A 178 -8.78 31.07 18.71
CA GLU A 178 -8.79 29.61 18.79
C GLU A 178 -8.43 28.96 17.45
N LEU A 179 -7.74 27.82 17.51
CA LEU A 179 -7.29 27.09 16.33
C LEU A 179 -8.49 26.53 15.54
N ALA A 180 -8.58 26.87 14.26
CA ALA A 180 -9.58 26.32 13.36
C ALA A 180 -9.13 24.94 12.84
N VAL A 181 -9.96 23.92 13.06
CA VAL A 181 -9.67 22.53 12.69
C VAL A 181 -10.66 22.03 11.64
N ILE A 182 -10.16 21.52 10.52
CA ILE A 182 -10.99 20.91 9.48
C ILE A 182 -11.33 19.46 9.88
N LYS A 183 -12.58 19.21 10.24
CA LYS A 183 -13.08 17.85 10.51
C LYS A 183 -13.42 17.14 9.20
N ASN A 184 -12.86 15.97 8.98
CA ASN A 184 -13.09 15.15 7.80
C ASN A 184 -13.66 13.78 8.21
N ASN A 185 -14.66 13.30 7.49
CA ASN A 185 -15.14 11.91 7.56
C ASN A 185 -15.32 11.38 6.12
N SER A 186 -15.13 10.08 5.93
CA SER A 186 -15.32 9.40 4.64
C SER A 186 -15.32 7.90 4.90
N GLU A 187 -16.27 7.19 4.30
CA GLU A 187 -16.23 5.74 4.19
C GLU A 187 -15.45 5.34 2.93
N TYR A 188 -14.85 4.16 2.94
CA TYR A 188 -14.14 3.57 1.81
C TYR A 188 -14.12 2.04 1.94
N ILE A 189 -13.92 1.37 0.81
CA ILE A 189 -13.72 -0.09 0.75
C ILE A 189 -12.23 -0.35 0.66
N GLU A 190 -11.70 -1.15 1.59
CA GLU A 190 -10.33 -1.66 1.53
C GLU A 190 -10.32 -2.99 0.78
N THR A 191 -9.62 -3.04 -0.36
CA THR A 191 -9.44 -4.26 -1.15
C THR A 191 -8.10 -4.90 -0.83
N THR A 192 -8.13 -6.12 -0.31
CA THR A 192 -6.93 -6.97 -0.15
C THR A 192 -7.00 -8.14 -1.12
N SER A 193 -5.86 -8.53 -1.71
CA SER A 193 -5.77 -9.69 -2.59
C SER A 193 -4.66 -10.63 -2.15
N LYS A 194 -4.78 -11.91 -2.52
CA LYS A 194 -3.77 -12.93 -2.26
C LYS A 194 -3.68 -13.86 -3.47
N ALA A 195 -2.48 -14.00 -4.01
CA ALA A 195 -2.21 -14.92 -5.11
C ALA A 195 -1.66 -16.23 -4.55
N TYR A 196 -2.18 -17.35 -5.06
CA TYR A 196 -1.66 -18.68 -4.80
C TYR A 196 -1.24 -19.29 -6.13
N THR A 197 -0.04 -19.88 -6.17
CA THR A 197 0.53 -20.45 -7.40
C THR A 197 0.18 -21.93 -7.51
N ASP A 198 -0.12 -22.38 -8.73
CA ASP A 198 -0.31 -23.79 -9.02
C ASP A 198 0.92 -24.63 -8.65
N GLY A 199 0.67 -25.89 -8.29
CA GLY A 199 1.69 -26.84 -7.88
C GLY A 199 1.64 -28.13 -8.70
N LYS A 200 2.67 -28.96 -8.52
CA LYS A 200 2.69 -30.32 -9.07
C LYS A 200 3.25 -31.32 -8.07
N ILE A 201 2.63 -32.49 -8.00
CA ILE A 201 3.19 -33.67 -7.31
C ILE A 201 3.73 -34.58 -8.40
N ASN A 202 5.04 -34.85 -8.38
CA ASN A 202 5.66 -35.82 -9.28
C ASN A 202 5.84 -37.15 -8.52
N ILE A 203 5.25 -38.20 -9.07
CA ILE A 203 5.36 -39.57 -8.57
C ILE A 203 6.38 -40.29 -9.43
N ASP A 204 7.31 -40.96 -8.77
CA ASP A 204 8.33 -41.82 -9.38
C ASP A 204 8.43 -43.10 -8.54
N HIS A 205 8.01 -44.22 -9.12
CA HIS A 205 8.12 -45.54 -8.53
C HIS A 205 9.09 -46.39 -9.34
N SER A 206 10.26 -46.63 -8.76
CA SER A 206 11.33 -47.48 -9.29
C SER A 206 11.62 -48.68 -8.39
N GLY A 207 10.82 -48.90 -7.33
CA GLY A 207 10.99 -50.02 -6.40
C GLY A 207 10.64 -51.37 -7.01
N GLY A 208 11.39 -52.42 -6.66
CA GLY A 208 11.17 -53.80 -7.12
C GLY A 208 9.94 -54.50 -6.54
N TYR A 209 8.85 -53.77 -6.32
CA TYR A 209 7.61 -54.21 -5.68
C TYR A 209 6.38 -53.56 -6.33
N VAL A 210 5.20 -54.11 -6.07
CA VAL A 210 3.93 -53.49 -6.46
C VAL A 210 3.60 -52.37 -5.46
N ALA A 211 3.34 -51.16 -5.93
CA ALA A 211 2.94 -50.03 -5.10
C ALA A 211 1.48 -49.63 -5.35
N GLN A 212 0.83 -49.05 -4.34
CA GLN A 212 -0.43 -48.33 -4.45
C GLN A 212 -0.30 -46.99 -3.76
N PHE A 213 -0.94 -45.97 -4.32
CA PHE A 213 -0.97 -44.62 -3.77
C PHE A 213 -2.38 -44.26 -3.34
N ASN A 214 -2.49 -43.37 -2.36
CA ASN A 214 -3.71 -42.68 -1.99
C ASN A 214 -3.37 -41.20 -1.79
N ILE A 215 -3.71 -40.38 -2.77
CA ILE A 215 -3.43 -38.95 -2.79
C ILE A 215 -4.74 -38.19 -2.87
N SER A 216 -4.93 -37.24 -1.95
CA SER A 216 -6.12 -36.41 -1.86
C SER A 216 -5.77 -34.98 -1.48
N TRP A 217 -6.66 -34.04 -1.79
CA TRP A 217 -6.52 -32.62 -1.45
C TRP A 217 -7.90 -31.97 -1.37
N ASP A 218 -7.97 -30.78 -0.81
CA ASP A 218 -9.18 -29.96 -0.82
C ASP A 218 -8.99 -28.75 -1.74
N GLU A 219 -9.96 -28.47 -2.61
CA GLU A 219 -10.02 -27.24 -3.39
C GLU A 219 -10.96 -26.24 -2.70
N ILE A 220 -10.44 -25.05 -2.40
CA ILE A 220 -11.19 -23.99 -1.72
C ILE A 220 -11.74 -23.00 -2.75
N ASN A 221 -13.05 -22.80 -2.74
CA ASN A 221 -13.75 -21.76 -3.50
C ASN A 221 -14.58 -20.89 -2.56
N TYR A 222 -15.24 -19.85 -3.07
CA TYR A 222 -16.11 -18.99 -2.28
C TYR A 222 -17.46 -18.82 -2.97
N ASP A 223 -18.54 -18.76 -2.19
CA ASP A 223 -19.88 -18.41 -2.68
C ASP A 223 -20.01 -16.89 -2.97
N PRO A 224 -21.13 -16.42 -3.56
CA PRO A 224 -21.35 -14.99 -3.80
C PRO A 224 -21.34 -14.11 -2.54
N GLU A 225 -21.60 -14.69 -1.36
CA GLU A 225 -21.59 -14.03 -0.06
C GLU A 225 -20.19 -14.01 0.60
N GLY A 226 -19.22 -14.74 0.04
CA GLY A 226 -17.84 -14.83 0.50
C GLY A 226 -17.56 -15.96 1.49
N ASN A 227 -18.48 -16.92 1.69
CA ASN A 227 -18.24 -18.09 2.53
C ASN A 227 -17.41 -19.14 1.80
N GLU A 228 -16.51 -19.81 2.52
CA GLU A 228 -15.65 -20.86 1.96
C GLU A 228 -16.47 -22.11 1.58
N ILE A 229 -16.27 -22.59 0.35
CA ILE A 229 -16.77 -23.87 -0.17
C ILE A 229 -15.57 -24.80 -0.30
N VAL A 230 -15.57 -25.90 0.45
CA VAL A 230 -14.51 -26.91 0.44
C VAL A 230 -14.93 -28.09 -0.44
N GLN A 231 -14.13 -28.39 -1.46
CA GLN A 231 -14.38 -29.52 -2.35
C GLN A 231 -13.26 -30.55 -2.26
N HIS A 232 -13.53 -31.71 -1.65
CA HIS A 232 -12.54 -32.78 -1.52
C HIS A 232 -12.28 -33.48 -2.88
N LYS A 233 -11.01 -33.71 -3.20
CA LYS A 233 -10.53 -34.32 -4.44
C LYS A 233 -9.63 -35.50 -4.16
N ASN A 234 -9.68 -36.47 -5.07
CA ASN A 234 -8.86 -37.67 -5.03
C ASN A 234 -8.13 -37.83 -6.37
N TRP A 235 -6.89 -38.31 -6.33
CA TRP A 235 -6.20 -38.67 -7.54
C TRP A 235 -6.86 -39.88 -8.22
N SER A 236 -7.00 -39.82 -9.55
CA SER A 236 -7.70 -40.84 -10.35
C SER A 236 -7.06 -42.23 -10.30
N GLU A 237 -5.79 -42.31 -9.91
CA GLU A 237 -5.02 -43.55 -9.82
C GLU A 237 -4.96 -44.13 -8.41
N ASN A 238 -5.71 -43.55 -7.45
CA ASN A 238 -5.77 -44.04 -6.09
C ASN A 238 -6.15 -45.52 -6.02
N ASN A 239 -5.46 -46.26 -5.15
CA ASN A 239 -5.64 -47.69 -4.88
C ASN A 239 -5.44 -48.61 -6.11
N LYS A 240 -4.90 -48.11 -7.23
CA LYS A 240 -4.51 -48.95 -8.38
C LYS A 240 -3.07 -49.41 -8.22
N SER A 241 -2.84 -50.71 -8.41
CA SER A 241 -1.50 -51.30 -8.36
C SER A 241 -0.61 -50.77 -9.49
N LYS A 242 0.60 -50.34 -9.14
CA LYS A 242 1.63 -49.81 -10.05
C LYS A 242 2.89 -50.66 -9.95
N LEU A 243 3.46 -51.03 -11.10
CA LEU A 243 4.74 -51.71 -11.22
C LEU A 243 5.85 -50.69 -11.49
N ALA A 244 7.09 -51.00 -11.12
CA ALA A 244 8.23 -50.24 -11.61
C ALA A 244 8.47 -50.50 -13.11
N HIS A 245 8.90 -49.53 -13.91
CA HIS A 245 9.06 -48.11 -13.58
C HIS A 245 7.74 -47.36 -13.87
N PHE A 246 7.22 -46.61 -12.89
CA PHE A 246 5.99 -45.83 -13.04
C PHE A 246 6.24 -44.38 -12.66
N THR A 247 5.92 -43.46 -13.57
CA THR A 247 5.99 -42.02 -13.33
C THR A 247 4.65 -41.36 -13.64
N SER A 248 4.29 -40.33 -12.87
CA SER A 248 3.10 -39.53 -13.10
C SER A 248 3.23 -38.14 -12.48
N SER A 249 2.50 -37.16 -13.01
CA SER A 249 2.45 -35.81 -12.46
C SER A 249 1.00 -35.43 -12.19
N ILE A 250 0.71 -35.03 -10.96
CA ILE A 250 -0.60 -34.52 -10.53
C ILE A 250 -0.49 -33.00 -10.48
N TYR A 251 -1.31 -32.32 -11.27
CA TYR A 251 -1.40 -30.87 -11.27
C TYR A 251 -2.39 -30.42 -10.19
N LEU A 252 -1.93 -29.54 -9.30
CA LEU A 252 -2.75 -28.96 -8.24
C LEU A 252 -2.99 -27.49 -8.54
N PRO A 253 -4.25 -27.02 -8.57
CA PRO A 253 -4.53 -25.61 -8.73
C PRO A 253 -4.07 -24.82 -7.50
N GLY A 254 -3.82 -23.52 -7.63
CA GLY A 254 -3.33 -22.67 -6.53
C GLY A 254 -4.27 -22.62 -5.33
N ASN A 255 -5.56 -22.93 -5.51
CA ASN A 255 -6.53 -23.02 -4.41
C ASN A 255 -6.56 -24.39 -3.70
N ALA A 256 -5.64 -25.31 -4.01
CA ALA A 256 -5.50 -26.58 -3.31
C ALA A 256 -4.89 -26.40 -1.91
N ARG A 257 -5.48 -27.04 -0.90
CA ARG A 257 -5.00 -27.12 0.49
C ARG A 257 -5.14 -28.55 1.03
N ASN A 258 -4.63 -28.79 2.23
CA ASN A 258 -4.74 -30.07 2.94
C ASN A 258 -4.31 -31.28 2.08
N ILE A 259 -3.18 -31.15 1.39
CA ILE A 259 -2.66 -32.18 0.49
C ILE A 259 -2.17 -33.37 1.30
N ASN A 260 -2.73 -34.55 1.06
CA ASN A 260 -2.34 -35.81 1.68
C ASN A 260 -1.70 -36.72 0.64
N VAL A 261 -0.54 -37.28 0.97
CA VAL A 261 0.18 -38.24 0.13
C VAL A 261 0.43 -39.49 0.95
N TYR A 262 -0.11 -40.62 0.49
CA TYR A 262 0.09 -41.92 1.09
C TYR A 262 0.54 -42.92 0.03
N ALA A 263 1.49 -43.78 0.37
CA ALA A 263 1.93 -44.89 -0.46
C ALA A 263 2.01 -46.18 0.36
N LYS A 264 1.77 -47.31 -0.29
CA LYS A 264 1.98 -48.64 0.29
C LYS A 264 2.54 -49.61 -0.73
N GLU A 265 3.37 -50.52 -0.27
CA GLU A 265 3.95 -51.61 -1.07
C GLU A 265 3.34 -52.97 -0.73
N CYS A 266 3.25 -53.86 -1.71
CA CYS A 266 2.83 -55.24 -1.50
C CYS A 266 4.05 -56.10 -1.10
N THR A 267 4.08 -56.55 0.16
CA THR A 267 5.20 -57.36 0.69
C THR A 267 5.06 -58.85 0.36
N GLY A 268 3.82 -59.32 0.12
CA GLY A 268 3.49 -60.74 -0.01
C GLY A 268 3.49 -61.53 1.31
N LEU A 269 3.70 -60.86 2.46
CA LEU A 269 3.70 -61.51 3.77
C LEU A 269 2.27 -61.69 4.30
N ALA A 270 1.90 -62.89 4.72
CA ALA A 270 0.56 -63.19 5.22
C ALA A 270 0.15 -62.33 6.44
N TRP A 271 1.12 -61.89 7.26
CA TRP A 271 0.89 -61.07 8.44
C TRP A 271 1.04 -59.56 8.21
N GLU A 272 1.48 -59.13 7.03
CA GLU A 272 1.69 -57.71 6.69
C GLU A 272 1.62 -57.50 5.18
N TRP A 273 0.49 -57.87 4.55
CA TRP A 273 0.40 -57.95 3.09
C TRP A 273 0.70 -56.61 2.37
N TRP A 274 0.30 -55.51 2.99
CA TRP A 274 0.65 -54.16 2.58
C TRP A 274 1.43 -53.45 3.69
N ARG A 275 2.53 -52.81 3.33
CA ARG A 275 3.31 -51.96 4.23
C ARG A 275 3.22 -50.50 3.76
N THR A 276 3.01 -49.58 4.69
CA THR A 276 3.04 -48.13 4.38
C THR A 276 4.48 -47.70 4.12
N VAL A 277 4.70 -46.87 3.10
CA VAL A 277 6.00 -46.33 2.71
C VAL A 277 6.00 -44.82 2.88
#